data_AF-A0AAV5TY89-F1
#
_entry.id   AF-A0AAV5TY89-F1
#
_cell.length_a   1.000
_cell.length_b   1.000
_cell.length_c   1.000
_cell.angle_alpha   90.00
_cell.angle_beta   90.00
_cell.angle_gamma   90.00
#
_symmetry.space_group_name_H-M   'P 1'
#
loop_
_entity.id
_entity.type
_entity.pdbx_description
1 polymer ?
#
loop_
_entity_poly.entity_id
_entity_poly.type
_entity_poly.pdbx_seq_one_letter_code
_entity_poly.pdbx_strand_id
1 'polypeptide(L)'
;LGILRAPSKKMRRLLLYFLAVQFVDCSCPAGFSLVQEKECRGKYATVETFFNQVASTAAEKCNEILTDPVIIHNEEQQSYWAGLKSTNTSQRLALGLVCNTNTKKWEWADGSAIDYKPPTGKYDTALNDECNTDAGWYLRDDYEWWAKGTNNAVLFTFDIFCSAPLRNPVPSADGCDSFADDSEDGIC
;
A
#
# COMPACT_ATOMS: atom_id res chain seq x y z
N LEU A 1 -51.29 53.14 -22.64
CA LEU A 1 -50.33 53.37 -23.75
C LEU A 1 -49.35 54.46 -23.30
N GLY A 2 -48.03 54.31 -23.23
CA GLY A 2 -47.17 53.20 -23.59
C GLY A 2 -45.70 53.52 -23.26
N ILE A 3 -44.98 52.44 -22.94
CA ILE A 3 -43.57 52.17 -23.26
C ILE A 3 -42.50 52.86 -22.39
N LEU A 4 -42.13 52.09 -21.35
CA LEU A 4 -40.78 51.98 -20.78
C LEU A 4 -39.71 51.87 -21.89
N ARG A 5 -38.69 52.74 -21.87
CA ARG A 5 -37.48 52.61 -22.69
C ARG A 5 -36.34 52.01 -21.83
N ALA A 6 -35.85 50.88 -22.30
CA ALA A 6 -34.84 50.03 -21.67
C ALA A 6 -33.42 50.60 -21.73
N PRO A 7 -32.54 50.29 -20.76
CA PRO A 7 -31.11 50.27 -20.97
C PRO A 7 -30.66 49.03 -21.76
N SER A 8 -29.61 49.27 -22.55
CA SER A 8 -29.08 48.47 -23.64
C SER A 8 -28.41 47.16 -23.22
N LYS A 9 -28.43 46.24 -24.19
CA LYS A 9 -27.96 44.85 -24.22
C LYS A 9 -26.45 44.67 -23.96
N LYS A 10 -26.17 43.47 -23.44
CA LYS A 10 -24.94 42.65 -23.54
C LYS A 10 -23.84 42.92 -22.53
N MET A 11 -23.99 42.30 -21.35
CA MET A 11 -22.92 41.44 -20.84
C MET A 11 -23.52 40.19 -20.17
N ARG A 12 -24.17 39.36 -21.01
CA ARG A 12 -24.31 37.93 -20.76
C ARG A 12 -22.91 37.32 -20.90
N ARG A 13 -22.16 37.23 -19.80
CA ARG A 13 -21.13 36.21 -19.66
C ARG A 13 -21.39 35.47 -18.36
N LEU A 14 -22.16 34.41 -18.54
CA LEU A 14 -22.21 33.22 -17.71
C LEU A 14 -20.77 32.90 -17.27
N LEU A 15 -20.45 33.17 -16.00
CA LEU A 15 -19.32 32.55 -15.32
C LEU A 15 -19.94 31.65 -14.26
N LEU A 16 -20.45 30.50 -14.74
CA LEU A 16 -20.56 29.30 -13.94
C LEU A 16 -19.12 28.95 -13.54
N TYR A 17 -18.68 29.48 -12.39
CA TYR A 17 -17.50 28.96 -11.73
C TYR A 17 -17.85 27.55 -11.28
N PHE A 18 -17.46 26.57 -12.09
CA PHE A 18 -17.30 25.20 -11.65
C PHE A 18 -16.27 25.23 -10.52
N LEU A 19 -16.75 25.23 -9.27
CA LEU A 19 -16.00 24.72 -8.14
C LEU A 19 -15.66 23.26 -8.47
N ALA A 20 -14.51 23.05 -9.11
CA ALA A 20 -13.87 21.76 -9.12
C ALA A 20 -13.38 21.54 -7.69
N VAL A 21 -14.29 21.04 -6.85
CA VAL A 21 -13.94 20.40 -5.59
C VAL A 21 -12.96 19.30 -5.97
N GLN A 22 -11.67 19.55 -5.74
CA GLN A 22 -10.66 18.50 -5.72
C GLN A 22 -11.03 17.63 -4.53
N PHE A 23 -11.84 16.59 -4.78
CA PHE A 23 -12.00 15.52 -3.84
C PHE A 23 -10.60 14.90 -3.70
N VAL A 24 -9.87 15.30 -2.68
CA VAL A 24 -8.78 14.50 -2.17
C VAL A 24 -9.46 13.26 -1.62
N ASP A 25 -9.58 12.26 -2.48
CA ASP A 25 -10.13 10.97 -2.11
C ASP A 25 -9.24 10.41 -1.00
N CYS A 26 -9.71 10.50 0.25
CA CYS A 26 -9.26 9.68 1.39
C CYS A 26 -9.65 8.20 1.17
N SER A 27 -9.48 7.73 -0.06
CA SER A 27 -9.98 6.47 -0.58
C SER A 27 -8.78 5.68 -1.07
N CYS A 28 -8.79 4.37 -0.82
CA CYS A 28 -7.70 3.50 -1.27
C CYS A 28 -7.61 3.46 -2.80
N PRO A 29 -6.41 3.18 -3.35
CA PRO A 29 -6.26 2.93 -4.78
C PRO A 29 -7.26 1.88 -5.29
N ALA A 30 -7.61 1.94 -6.56
CA ALA A 30 -8.54 0.97 -7.14
C ALA A 30 -8.02 -0.47 -6.92
N GLY A 31 -8.88 -1.35 -6.39
CA GLY A 31 -8.53 -2.73 -6.05
C GLY A 31 -7.98 -2.93 -4.63
N PHE A 32 -7.80 -1.85 -3.86
CA PHE A 32 -7.39 -1.89 -2.46
C PHE A 32 -8.58 -1.66 -1.54
N SER A 33 -8.61 -2.38 -0.43
CA SER A 33 -9.61 -2.25 0.61
C SER A 33 -9.05 -1.41 1.75
N LEU A 34 -9.86 -0.48 2.25
CA LEU A 34 -9.57 0.21 3.52
C LEU A 34 -9.76 -0.79 4.66
N VAL A 35 -8.71 -1.01 5.43
CA VAL A 35 -8.70 -1.91 6.59
C VAL A 35 -8.50 -1.13 7.88
N GLN A 36 -8.30 -1.85 8.98
CA GLN A 36 -8.06 -1.26 10.29
C GLN A 36 -6.83 -0.33 10.26
N GLU A 37 -6.78 0.63 11.19
CA GLU A 37 -5.68 1.60 11.32
C GLU A 37 -5.49 2.56 10.13
N LYS A 38 -6.52 2.69 9.29
CA LYS A 38 -6.45 3.50 8.06
C LYS A 38 -5.31 3.02 7.16
N GLU A 39 -5.21 1.72 6.94
CA GLU A 39 -4.30 1.16 5.95
C GLU A 39 -5.10 0.71 4.72
N CYS A 40 -4.52 0.87 3.54
CA CYS A 40 -5.04 0.32 2.31
C CYS A 40 -4.27 -0.96 1.98
N ARG A 41 -4.97 -2.08 1.83
CA ARG A 41 -4.36 -3.38 1.52
C ARG A 41 -5.03 -3.99 0.29
N GLY A 42 -4.25 -4.58 -0.61
CA GLY A 42 -4.81 -5.12 -1.86
C GLY A 42 -3.82 -5.93 -2.69
N LYS A 43 -4.36 -6.77 -3.58
CA LYS A 43 -3.58 -7.48 -4.58
C LYS A 43 -3.24 -6.53 -5.72
N TYR A 44 -1.97 -6.43 -6.06
CA TYR A 44 -1.52 -5.59 -7.17
C TYR A 44 -1.22 -6.38 -8.44
N ALA A 45 -0.50 -7.51 -8.31
CA ALA A 45 -0.07 -8.28 -9.47
C ALA A 45 0.05 -9.79 -9.16
N THR A 46 0.15 -10.59 -10.22
CA THR A 46 0.70 -11.95 -10.16
C THR A 46 1.93 -11.98 -11.04
N VAL A 47 3.04 -12.50 -10.53
CA VAL A 47 4.34 -12.55 -11.20
C VAL A 47 4.93 -13.95 -11.15
N GLU A 48 5.79 -14.26 -12.10
CA GLU A 48 6.66 -15.43 -12.04
C GLU A 48 8.09 -14.96 -11.74
N THR A 49 8.67 -15.43 -10.65
CA THR A 49 10.02 -15.03 -10.21
C THR A 49 10.70 -16.14 -9.42
N PHE A 50 11.99 -15.98 -9.16
CA PHE A 50 12.76 -16.87 -8.28
C PHE A 50 12.60 -16.46 -6.81
N PHE A 51 12.85 -17.38 -5.89
CA PHE A 51 12.73 -17.06 -4.46
C PHE A 51 13.69 -15.96 -4.03
N ASN A 52 14.95 -16.00 -4.45
CA ASN A 52 15.93 -14.95 -4.13
C ASN A 52 15.58 -13.54 -4.67
N GLN A 53 14.63 -13.44 -5.59
CA GLN A 53 14.19 -12.18 -6.19
C GLN A 53 12.79 -11.77 -5.74
N VAL A 54 12.09 -12.59 -4.97
CA VAL A 54 10.66 -12.37 -4.68
C VAL A 54 10.42 -11.08 -3.89
N ALA A 55 11.26 -10.79 -2.90
CA ALA A 55 11.11 -9.61 -2.05
C ALA A 55 11.42 -8.32 -2.83
N SER A 56 12.49 -8.31 -3.65
CA SER A 56 12.82 -7.16 -4.50
C SER A 56 11.76 -6.95 -5.58
N THR A 57 11.27 -8.02 -6.20
CA THR A 57 10.18 -7.96 -7.19
C THR A 57 8.91 -7.39 -6.55
N ALA A 58 8.56 -7.83 -5.33
CA ALA A 58 7.40 -7.30 -4.61
C ALA A 58 7.57 -5.81 -4.30
N ALA A 59 8.74 -5.38 -3.80
CA ALA A 59 9.03 -3.99 -3.51
C ALA A 59 8.97 -3.11 -4.78
N GLU A 60 9.57 -3.56 -5.88
CA GLU A 60 9.52 -2.86 -7.17
C GLU A 60 8.08 -2.68 -7.65
N LYS A 61 7.27 -3.74 -7.60
CA LYS A 61 5.86 -3.71 -8.03
C LYS A 61 5.01 -2.81 -7.15
N CYS A 62 5.16 -2.88 -5.82
CA CYS A 62 4.40 -2.03 -4.91
C CYS A 62 4.81 -0.55 -5.00
N ASN A 63 6.08 -0.27 -5.33
CA ASN A 63 6.56 1.09 -5.53
C ASN A 63 5.99 1.75 -6.81
N GLU A 64 5.52 0.98 -7.81
CA GLU A 64 4.81 1.52 -8.99
C GLU A 64 3.55 2.31 -8.61
N ILE A 65 2.94 1.99 -7.46
CA ILE A 65 1.79 2.69 -6.88
C ILE A 65 2.12 3.42 -5.57
N LEU A 66 3.41 3.62 -5.29
CA LEU A 66 3.92 4.31 -4.09
C LEU A 66 3.42 3.68 -2.77
N THR A 67 3.42 2.35 -2.74
CA THR A 67 3.04 1.51 -1.60
C THR A 67 4.16 0.54 -1.27
N ASP A 68 4.07 -0.12 -0.11
CA ASP A 68 5.04 -1.09 0.36
C ASP A 68 4.56 -2.52 0.08
N PRO A 69 5.48 -3.50 -0.05
CA PRO A 69 5.10 -4.92 -0.08
C PRO A 69 4.53 -5.36 1.27
N VAL A 70 4.05 -6.60 1.35
CA VAL A 70 3.49 -7.13 2.61
C VAL A 70 4.51 -7.10 3.74
N ILE A 71 4.21 -6.30 4.76
CA ILE A 71 4.93 -6.13 6.02
C ILE A 71 3.98 -6.47 7.18
N ILE A 72 4.48 -7.16 8.21
CA ILE A 72 3.65 -7.67 9.32
C ILE A 72 4.33 -7.38 10.66
N HIS A 73 3.73 -6.47 11.43
CA HIS A 73 4.12 -5.99 12.76
C HIS A 73 3.18 -6.43 13.88
N ASN A 74 2.02 -6.99 13.56
CA ASN A 74 1.05 -7.41 14.57
C ASN A 74 0.12 -8.55 14.11
N GLU A 75 -0.67 -9.06 15.05
CA GLU A 75 -1.61 -10.17 14.84
C GLU A 75 -2.77 -9.81 13.90
N GLU A 76 -3.22 -8.54 13.89
CA GLU A 76 -4.26 -8.08 12.97
C GLU A 76 -3.79 -8.21 11.52
N GLN A 77 -2.58 -7.72 11.23
CA GLN A 77 -1.96 -7.81 9.91
C GLN A 77 -1.80 -9.26 9.48
N GLN A 78 -1.26 -10.11 10.36
CA GLN A 78 -1.14 -11.55 10.09
C GLN A 78 -2.49 -12.19 9.78
N SER A 79 -3.51 -11.87 10.57
CA SER A 79 -4.86 -12.44 10.44
C SER A 79 -5.55 -11.98 9.15
N TYR A 80 -5.33 -10.72 8.76
CA TYR A 80 -5.85 -10.18 7.50
C TYR A 80 -5.33 -10.97 6.30
N TRP A 81 -4.02 -11.13 6.18
CA TRP A 81 -3.40 -11.83 5.05
C TRP A 81 -3.77 -13.32 5.05
N ALA A 82 -3.82 -13.96 6.22
CA ALA A 82 -4.30 -15.34 6.36
C ALA A 82 -5.77 -15.51 5.93
N GLY A 83 -6.59 -14.48 6.13
CA GLY A 83 -8.01 -14.47 5.75
C GLY A 83 -8.26 -14.50 4.24
N LEU A 84 -7.27 -14.12 3.41
CA LEU A 84 -7.42 -14.05 1.95
C LEU A 84 -7.44 -15.41 1.24
N LYS A 85 -7.27 -16.52 1.98
CA LYS A 85 -7.33 -17.93 1.56
C LYS A 85 -7.29 -18.15 0.04
N SER A 86 -6.16 -18.62 -0.48
CA SER A 86 -6.08 -19.02 -1.88
C SER A 86 -6.94 -20.24 -2.17
N THR A 87 -7.68 -20.22 -3.27
CA THR A 87 -8.34 -21.43 -3.83
C THR A 87 -7.36 -22.29 -4.63
N ASN A 88 -6.15 -21.78 -4.90
CA ASN A 88 -5.10 -22.44 -5.65
C ASN A 88 -3.89 -22.72 -4.75
N THR A 89 -3.62 -24.00 -4.51
CA THR A 89 -2.52 -24.47 -3.66
C THR A 89 -1.12 -24.17 -4.24
N SER A 90 -1.04 -23.76 -5.50
CA SER A 90 0.23 -23.39 -6.15
C SER A 90 0.56 -21.90 -6.03
N GLN A 91 -0.39 -21.05 -5.62
CA GLN A 91 -0.17 -19.63 -5.43
C GLN A 91 0.46 -19.36 -4.06
N ARG A 92 1.45 -18.46 -4.07
CA ARG A 92 2.22 -18.02 -2.90
C ARG A 92 2.07 -16.52 -2.78
N LEU A 93 1.92 -16.00 -1.58
CA LEU A 93 1.88 -14.55 -1.35
C LEU A 93 3.28 -14.08 -0.94
N ALA A 94 3.85 -13.15 -1.70
CA ALA A 94 5.21 -12.65 -1.46
C ALA A 94 5.28 -11.78 -0.19
N LEU A 95 6.19 -12.11 0.73
CA LEU A 95 6.49 -11.26 1.88
C LEU A 95 7.62 -10.28 1.54
N GLY A 96 7.55 -9.07 2.08
CA GLY A 96 8.59 -8.05 1.96
C GLY A 96 9.80 -8.28 2.87
N LEU A 97 10.17 -9.53 3.18
CA LEU A 97 11.34 -9.81 4.02
C LEU A 97 12.62 -9.82 3.18
N VAL A 98 13.56 -8.96 3.54
CA VAL A 98 14.85 -8.78 2.89
C VAL A 98 16.00 -9.12 3.83
N CYS A 99 17.11 -9.59 3.28
CA CYS A 99 18.32 -9.87 4.07
C CYS A 99 19.19 -8.61 4.14
N ASN A 100 19.39 -8.07 5.35
CA ASN A 100 20.36 -7.02 5.57
C ASN A 100 21.78 -7.62 5.59
N THR A 101 22.56 -7.32 4.56
CA THR A 101 23.89 -7.93 4.36
C THR A 101 24.94 -7.45 5.37
N ASN A 102 24.70 -6.32 6.04
CA ASN A 102 25.57 -5.78 7.07
C ASN A 102 25.31 -6.44 8.43
N THR A 103 24.03 -6.55 8.83
CA THR A 103 23.65 -7.11 10.14
C THR A 103 23.48 -8.63 10.11
N LYS A 104 23.38 -9.22 8.90
CA LYS A 104 23.04 -10.63 8.65
C LYS A 104 21.67 -11.02 9.22
N LYS A 105 20.76 -10.06 9.36
CA LYS A 105 19.40 -10.30 9.87
C LYS A 105 18.35 -10.06 8.80
N TRP A 106 17.24 -10.78 8.92
CA TRP A 106 16.03 -10.49 8.15
C TRP A 106 15.39 -9.20 8.68
N GLU A 107 15.03 -8.32 7.75
CA GLU A 107 14.38 -7.03 7.98
C GLU A 107 13.24 -6.89 6.97
N TRP A 108 12.28 -6.01 7.24
CA TRP A 108 11.23 -5.69 6.30
C TRP A 108 11.75 -4.75 5.20
N ALA A 109 11.06 -4.70 4.07
CA ALA A 109 11.47 -3.92 2.91
C ALA A 109 11.49 -2.39 3.16
N ASP A 110 10.76 -1.93 4.18
CA ASP A 110 10.81 -0.54 4.67
C ASP A 110 12.03 -0.25 5.57
N GLY A 111 12.86 -1.27 5.84
CA GLY A 111 14.04 -1.21 6.70
C GLY A 111 13.74 -1.42 8.19
N SER A 112 12.50 -1.68 8.56
CA SER A 112 12.14 -1.98 9.94
C SER A 112 12.58 -3.40 10.33
N ALA A 113 12.83 -3.59 11.63
CA ALA A 113 13.18 -4.90 12.16
C ALA A 113 11.94 -5.80 12.24
N ILE A 114 12.16 -7.12 12.22
CA ILE A 114 11.10 -8.08 12.56
C ILE A 114 10.80 -7.99 14.05
N ASP A 115 9.67 -7.39 14.38
CA ASP A 115 9.11 -7.22 15.72
C ASP A 115 7.91 -8.15 16.00
N TYR A 116 7.31 -8.70 14.95
CA TYR A 116 6.27 -9.72 15.02
C TYR A 116 6.69 -11.02 14.34
N LYS A 117 6.35 -12.13 14.98
CA LYS A 117 6.45 -13.47 14.40
C LYS A 117 5.14 -14.21 14.69
N PRO A 118 4.62 -15.00 13.73
CA PRO A 118 3.53 -15.92 14.01
C PRO A 118 3.85 -16.85 15.18
N PRO A 119 2.84 -17.46 15.83
CA PRO A 119 3.05 -18.44 16.89
C PRO A 119 4.04 -19.54 16.48
N THR A 120 4.77 -20.10 17.44
CA THR A 120 5.72 -21.19 17.17
C THR A 120 5.06 -22.32 16.38
N GLY A 121 5.70 -22.75 15.28
CA GLY A 121 5.12 -23.71 14.34
C GLY A 121 4.35 -23.07 13.16
N LYS A 122 4.21 -21.74 13.13
CA LYS A 122 3.61 -20.96 12.03
C LYS A 122 4.63 -20.18 11.18
N TYR A 123 5.91 -20.44 11.36
CA TYR A 123 6.98 -19.90 10.52
C TYR A 123 8.16 -20.86 10.44
N ASP A 124 8.96 -20.76 9.37
CA ASP A 124 10.21 -21.51 9.20
C ASP A 124 11.28 -21.03 10.21
N THR A 125 11.92 -21.97 10.90
CA THR A 125 12.94 -21.66 11.92
C THR A 125 14.15 -20.90 11.37
N ALA A 126 14.41 -20.99 10.05
CA ALA A 126 15.45 -20.24 9.36
C ALA A 126 15.26 -18.70 9.43
N LEU A 127 14.13 -18.22 9.93
CA LEU A 127 13.90 -16.81 10.24
C LEU A 127 14.77 -16.33 11.42
N ASN A 128 15.17 -17.25 12.30
CA ASN A 128 15.98 -16.96 13.48
C ASN A 128 17.49 -17.10 13.22
N ASP A 129 17.88 -17.65 12.07
CA ASP A 129 19.27 -17.82 11.66
C ASP A 129 19.79 -16.57 10.93
N GLU A 130 21.09 -16.54 10.64
CA GLU A 130 21.66 -15.53 9.76
C GLU A 130 20.98 -15.58 8.38
N CYS A 131 20.57 -14.42 7.88
CA CYS A 131 19.92 -14.31 6.59
C CYS A 131 20.94 -14.55 5.44
N ASN A 132 20.40 -14.92 4.27
CA ASN A 132 21.17 -15.03 3.03
C ASN A 132 20.35 -14.45 1.88
N THR A 133 21.03 -13.97 0.84
CA THR A 133 20.41 -13.35 -0.33
C THR A 133 19.87 -14.37 -1.34
N ASP A 134 20.13 -15.67 -1.15
CA ASP A 134 19.71 -16.74 -2.07
C ASP A 134 18.33 -17.31 -1.70
N ALA A 135 17.62 -16.64 -0.79
CA ALA A 135 16.32 -17.06 -0.29
C ALA A 135 15.31 -15.92 -0.31
N GLY A 136 14.04 -16.31 -0.40
CA GLY A 136 12.91 -15.40 -0.25
C GLY A 136 11.85 -15.97 0.66
N TRP A 137 10.99 -15.07 1.16
CA TRP A 137 9.93 -15.41 2.08
C TRP A 137 8.56 -15.21 1.45
N TYR A 138 7.64 -16.08 1.82
CA TYR A 138 6.28 -16.05 1.32
C TYR A 138 5.32 -16.65 2.33
N LEU A 139 4.04 -16.31 2.24
CA LEU A 139 3.00 -17.08 2.92
C LEU A 139 2.64 -18.29 2.06
N ARG A 140 2.65 -19.47 2.69
CA ARG A 140 2.27 -20.76 2.06
C ARG A 140 0.81 -20.73 1.58
N ASP A 141 0.36 -21.76 0.90
CA ASP A 141 -0.99 -21.91 0.34
C ASP A 141 -2.16 -21.63 1.31
N ASP A 142 -1.97 -21.89 2.61
CA ASP A 142 -2.94 -21.57 3.66
C ASP A 142 -2.90 -20.10 4.14
N TYR A 143 -1.93 -19.32 3.67
CA TYR A 143 -1.56 -17.97 4.10
C TYR A 143 -1.32 -17.80 5.62
N GLU A 144 -1.24 -18.90 6.36
CA GLU A 144 -1.03 -18.91 7.81
C GLU A 144 0.42 -19.18 8.20
N TRP A 145 1.22 -19.71 7.27
CA TRP A 145 2.59 -20.13 7.55
C TRP A 145 3.62 -19.35 6.74
N TRP A 146 4.61 -18.76 7.43
CA TRP A 146 5.71 -18.03 6.79
C TRP A 146 6.79 -19.01 6.34
N ALA A 147 6.92 -19.16 5.04
CA ALA A 147 7.81 -20.09 4.38
C ALA A 147 9.06 -19.42 3.83
N LYS A 148 10.19 -20.12 3.92
CA LYS A 148 11.41 -19.80 3.19
C LYS A 148 11.52 -20.67 1.95
N GLY A 149 11.79 -20.06 0.81
CA GLY A 149 12.16 -20.77 -0.42
C GLY A 149 13.58 -20.43 -0.84
N THR A 150 14.27 -21.41 -1.42
CA THR A 150 15.68 -21.30 -1.87
C THR A 150 15.92 -21.83 -3.28
N ASN A 151 14.88 -22.36 -3.94
CA ASN A 151 15.01 -22.88 -5.30
C ASN A 151 15.03 -21.74 -6.32
N ASN A 152 16.22 -21.40 -6.80
CA ASN A 152 16.42 -20.34 -7.80
C ASN A 152 16.70 -20.91 -9.21
N ALA A 153 16.36 -22.18 -9.46
CA ALA A 153 16.56 -22.85 -10.75
C ALA A 153 15.30 -22.84 -11.64
N VAL A 154 14.12 -22.63 -11.05
CA VAL A 154 12.84 -22.56 -11.75
C VAL A 154 12.01 -21.39 -11.24
N LEU A 155 11.19 -20.81 -12.11
CA LEU A 155 10.27 -19.74 -11.74
C LEU A 155 9.09 -20.28 -10.96
N PHE A 156 8.61 -19.51 -9.98
CA PHE A 156 7.41 -19.79 -9.21
C PHE A 156 6.44 -18.63 -9.34
N THR A 157 5.14 -18.95 -9.36
CA THR A 157 4.08 -17.95 -9.36
C THR A 157 3.87 -17.38 -7.96
N PHE A 158 3.93 -16.05 -7.85
CA PHE A 158 3.64 -15.29 -6.64
C PHE A 158 2.56 -14.26 -6.90
N ASP A 159 1.65 -14.13 -5.96
CA ASP A 159 0.75 -13.00 -5.86
C ASP A 159 1.44 -11.89 -5.05
N ILE A 160 1.54 -10.71 -5.66
CA ILE A 160 2.08 -9.52 -5.06
C ILE A 160 0.93 -8.72 -4.47
N PHE A 161 0.94 -8.63 -3.15
CA PHE A 161 0.07 -7.76 -2.39
C PHE A 161 0.89 -6.59 -1.87
N CYS A 162 0.24 -5.44 -1.79
CA CYS A 162 0.85 -4.22 -1.30
C CYS A 162 -0.01 -3.63 -0.19
N SER A 163 0.62 -2.82 0.65
CA SER A 163 -0.07 -2.03 1.64
C SER A 163 0.49 -0.62 1.74
N ALA A 164 -0.36 0.32 2.11
CA ALA A 164 0.04 1.70 2.37
C ALA A 164 -0.80 2.33 3.46
N PRO A 165 -0.20 3.14 4.34
CA PRO A 165 -0.97 3.98 5.24
C PRO A 165 -1.81 4.96 4.44
N LEU A 166 -3.02 5.25 4.91
CA LEU A 166 -3.90 6.26 4.33
C LEU A 166 -3.18 7.60 4.42
N ARG A 167 -2.83 8.16 3.27
CA ARG A 167 -2.20 9.48 3.21
C ARG A 167 -3.24 10.49 3.65
N ASN A 168 -2.95 11.23 4.72
CA ASN A 168 -3.65 12.48 4.97
C ASN A 168 -3.33 13.43 3.80
N PRO A 169 -4.28 14.30 3.40
CA PRO A 169 -3.97 15.38 2.46
C PRO A 169 -2.73 16.12 2.97
N VAL A 170 -1.74 16.31 2.10
CA VAL A 170 -0.65 17.25 2.40
C VAL A 170 -1.30 18.62 2.53
N PRO A 171 -1.13 19.34 3.66
CA PRO A 171 -1.66 20.69 3.80
C PRO A 171 -1.21 21.51 2.60
N SER A 172 -2.14 22.24 1.99
CA SER A 172 -1.76 23.16 0.92
C SER A 172 -0.79 24.19 1.49
N ALA A 173 0.25 24.53 0.72
CA ALA A 173 1.12 25.66 1.06
C ALA A 173 0.35 26.99 1.16
N ASP A 174 -0.90 27.00 0.69
CA ASP A 174 -1.79 28.15 0.65
C ASP A 174 -2.42 28.49 2.02
N GLY A 175 -2.12 27.74 3.10
CA GLY A 175 -2.43 28.17 4.47
C GLY A 175 -3.92 28.24 4.83
N CYS A 176 -4.80 27.62 4.04
CA CYS A 176 -6.25 27.69 4.22
C CYS A 176 -6.84 26.46 4.93
N ASP A 177 -6.00 25.69 5.63
CA ASP A 177 -6.38 24.38 6.18
C ASP A 177 -6.80 24.43 7.66
N SER A 178 -6.82 25.60 8.27
CA SER A 178 -7.18 25.79 9.67
C SER A 178 -8.22 26.90 9.83
N PHE A 179 -9.30 26.63 10.57
CA PHE A 179 -10.25 27.65 11.03
C PHE A 179 -9.59 28.76 11.88
N ALA A 180 -8.31 28.60 12.24
CA ALA A 180 -7.51 29.62 12.90
C ALA A 180 -6.85 30.62 11.94
N ASP A 181 -6.82 30.32 10.63
CA ASP A 181 -6.27 31.19 9.58
C ASP A 181 -7.36 32.06 8.91
N ASP A 182 -8.61 31.98 9.36
CA ASP A 182 -9.65 32.95 9.02
C ASP A 182 -9.34 34.29 9.70
N SER A 183 -8.38 35.05 9.16
CA SER A 183 -8.41 36.50 9.35
C SER A 183 -9.67 37.04 8.68
N GLU A 184 -10.31 37.97 9.36
CA GLU A 184 -11.62 38.56 9.04
C GLU A 184 -11.75 39.21 7.64
N ASP A 185 -10.72 39.14 6.79
CA ASP A 185 -10.70 39.69 5.43
C ASP A 185 -11.20 38.72 4.35
N GLY A 186 -11.47 37.45 4.70
CA GLY A 186 -12.15 36.51 3.81
C GLY A 186 -11.40 36.23 2.51
N ILE A 187 -10.08 36.41 2.52
CA ILE A 187 -9.21 36.01 1.42
C ILE A 187 -8.54 34.70 1.81
N CYS A 188 -9.00 33.64 1.16
CA CYS A 188 -8.18 32.49 0.81
C CYS A 188 -7.55 32.77 -0.56
#